data_AF-A0AAN6GWG5-F1
#
_entry.id   AF-A0AAN6GWG5-F1
#
_cell.length_a   1.000
_cell.length_b   1.000
_cell.length_c   1.000
_cell.angle_alpha   90.00
_cell.angle_beta   90.00
_cell.angle_gamma   90.00
#
_symmetry.space_group_name_H-M   'P 1'
#
loop_
_entity.id
_entity.type
_entity.pdbx_description
1 polymer ?
#
loop_
_entity_poly.entity_id
_entity_poly.type
_entity_poly.pdbx_seq_one_letter_code
_entity_poly.pdbx_strand_id
1 'polypeptide(L)'
;EYFKAGQAYQSALDAGGEGKLRQDISRNLAQVDLILGRNEQARLNALNALSDNSHSTLVALDVKAYFRAASASYQLRDFRQCEEYLTKLLSLSVNDEDGARLLEKKAFSATFGWKSDNSSTKTYDVRRKTFDGLPAALWMSTVQKLQQTSPQRIAEVTSLTGRYPGLGSKLVTADGVHVLDAFQIHDIIAANAFAIPTSAKRQKTEAFGLMETVVPPGTKASTIPENYALFTHASLINHSCLPNASRVFIGDAILLRATKAVAKGDEILQAYVSPTLDVKARQERMNLIWNFICSCALCKAETQEPEDLRQRRAAVVEEADRLAHDINTHLVDASQRDGIIRRAERLHARLKATFASEIWD
;
A
#
# COMPACT_ATOMS: atom_id res chain seq x y z
N GLU A 1 -4.55 28.63 -17.08
CA GLU A 1 -5.47 29.49 -16.28
C GLU A 1 -5.03 29.62 -14.81
N TYR A 2 -4.74 28.52 -14.13
CA TYR A 2 -4.29 28.52 -12.72
C TYR A 2 -3.03 29.36 -12.42
N PHE A 3 -2.09 29.50 -13.36
CA PHE A 3 -0.92 30.37 -13.18
C PHE A 3 -1.32 31.85 -13.01
N LYS A 4 -2.25 32.34 -13.84
CA LYS A 4 -2.79 33.71 -13.73
C LYS A 4 -3.59 33.89 -12.43
N ALA A 5 -4.37 32.87 -12.05
CA ALA A 5 -5.09 32.89 -10.77
C ALA A 5 -4.13 32.96 -9.58
N GLY A 6 -3.02 32.22 -9.61
CA GLY A 6 -1.98 32.27 -8.57
C GLY A 6 -1.36 33.66 -8.44
N GLN A 7 -1.02 34.29 -9.57
CA GLN A 7 -0.51 35.68 -9.58
C GLN A 7 -1.52 36.66 -8.99
N ALA A 8 -2.79 36.56 -9.39
CA ALA A 8 -3.84 37.45 -8.89
C ALA A 8 -4.04 37.33 -7.36
N TYR A 9 -4.07 36.10 -6.83
CA TYR A 9 -4.18 35.89 -5.39
C TYR A 9 -2.94 36.36 -4.63
N GLN A 10 -1.74 36.15 -5.18
CA GLN A 10 -0.50 36.64 -4.55
C GLN A 10 -0.48 38.17 -4.50
N SER A 11 -0.80 38.85 -5.61
CA SER A 11 -0.91 40.31 -5.64
C SER A 11 -1.94 40.85 -4.66
N ALA A 12 -3.05 40.12 -4.44
CA ALA A 12 -4.06 40.50 -3.46
C ALA A 12 -3.55 40.35 -1.99
N LEU A 13 -2.68 39.37 -1.71
CA LEU A 13 -2.02 39.25 -0.40
C LEU A 13 -1.00 40.36 -0.17
N ASP A 14 -0.23 40.71 -1.22
CA ASP A 14 0.78 41.76 -1.19
C ASP A 14 0.14 43.15 -1.01
N ALA A 15 -1.10 43.33 -1.49
CA ALA A 15 -1.90 44.54 -1.30
C ALA A 15 -2.45 44.72 0.14
N GLY A 16 -2.18 43.80 1.07
CA GLY A 16 -2.42 44.02 2.49
C GLY A 16 -3.84 43.71 2.99
N GLY A 17 -4.56 42.76 2.36
CA GLY A 17 -5.83 42.29 2.92
C GLY A 17 -5.68 41.72 4.33
N GLU A 18 -6.60 42.06 5.24
CA GLU A 18 -6.60 41.65 6.65
C GLU A 18 -7.77 40.71 7.01
N GLY A 19 -7.64 40.03 8.15
CA GLY A 19 -8.67 39.18 8.75
C GLY A 19 -9.21 38.10 7.81
N LYS A 20 -10.54 37.98 7.73
CA LYS A 20 -11.24 36.96 6.93
C LYS A 20 -10.85 36.98 5.44
N LEU A 21 -10.67 38.17 4.86
CA LEU A 21 -10.33 38.31 3.46
C LEU A 21 -8.95 37.70 3.16
N ARG A 22 -7.97 37.94 4.05
CA ARG A 22 -6.64 37.35 3.95
C ARG A 22 -6.70 35.82 4.03
N GLN A 23 -7.48 35.29 4.96
CA GLN A 23 -7.67 33.85 5.14
C GLN A 23 -8.30 33.20 3.91
N ASP A 24 -9.33 33.81 3.33
CA ASP A 24 -10.01 33.30 2.13
C ASP A 24 -9.08 33.30 0.91
N ILE A 25 -8.30 34.38 0.71
CA ILE A 25 -7.30 34.45 -0.35
C ILE A 25 -6.22 33.37 -0.15
N SER A 26 -5.69 33.23 1.06
CA SER A 26 -4.65 32.25 1.39
C SER A 26 -5.11 30.82 1.16
N ARG A 27 -6.36 30.51 1.52
CA ARG A 27 -6.97 29.19 1.28
C ARG A 27 -7.06 28.91 -0.21
N ASN A 28 -7.55 29.85 -1.00
CA ASN A 28 -7.72 29.67 -2.44
C ASN A 28 -6.38 29.59 -3.16
N LEU A 29 -5.40 30.39 -2.74
CA LEU A 29 -4.03 30.29 -3.24
C LEU A 29 -3.42 28.92 -2.96
N ALA A 30 -3.63 28.36 -1.76
CA ALA A 30 -3.18 27.00 -1.43
C ALA A 30 -3.76 25.93 -2.38
N GLN A 31 -5.02 26.08 -2.79
CA GLN A 31 -5.63 25.17 -3.79
C GLN A 31 -4.95 25.30 -5.15
N VAL A 32 -4.69 26.54 -5.58
CA VAL A 32 -4.00 26.82 -6.85
C VAL A 32 -2.57 26.26 -6.82
N ASP A 33 -1.86 26.42 -5.70
CA ASP A 33 -0.51 25.89 -5.51
C ASP A 33 -0.48 24.36 -5.55
N LEU A 34 -1.46 23.67 -4.96
CA LEU A 34 -1.61 22.21 -5.08
C LEU A 34 -1.77 21.77 -6.53
N ILE A 35 -2.65 22.43 -7.29
CA ILE A 35 -2.89 22.11 -8.72
C ILE A 35 -1.61 22.31 -9.54
N LEU A 36 -0.81 23.30 -9.17
CA LEU A 36 0.45 23.65 -9.84
C LEU A 36 1.66 22.87 -9.29
N GLY A 37 1.47 21.94 -8.35
CA GLY A 37 2.53 21.10 -7.77
C GLY A 37 3.49 21.83 -6.82
N ARG A 38 3.19 23.07 -6.42
CA ARG A 38 4.01 23.85 -5.49
C ARG A 38 3.68 23.48 -4.03
N ASN A 39 3.99 22.25 -3.66
CA ASN A 39 3.47 21.66 -2.43
C ASN A 39 3.96 22.36 -1.15
N GLU A 40 5.20 22.88 -1.10
CA GLU A 40 5.68 23.64 0.07
C GLU A 40 4.89 24.94 0.26
N GLN A 41 4.66 25.67 -0.83
CA GLN A 41 3.89 26.91 -0.83
C GLN A 41 2.42 26.65 -0.53
N ALA A 42 1.86 25.58 -1.09
CA ALA A 42 0.50 25.14 -0.80
C ALA A 42 0.30 24.87 0.69
N ARG A 43 1.25 24.18 1.33
CA ARG A 43 1.21 23.92 2.77
C ARG A 43 1.24 25.21 3.57
N LEU A 44 2.17 26.11 3.27
CA LEU A 44 2.30 27.41 3.95
C LEU A 44 1.00 28.23 3.84
N ASN A 45 0.48 28.38 2.62
CA ASN A 45 -0.73 29.15 2.35
C ASN A 45 -1.97 28.53 2.98
N ALA A 46 -2.03 27.19 3.07
CA ALA A 46 -3.10 26.51 3.78
C ALA A 46 -3.06 26.80 5.30
N LEU A 47 -1.87 26.81 5.91
CA LEU A 47 -1.72 27.13 7.34
C LEU A 47 -2.01 28.59 7.65
N ASN A 48 -1.62 29.52 6.76
CA ASN A 48 -1.95 30.94 6.88
C ASN A 48 -3.45 31.23 6.76
N ALA A 49 -4.24 30.27 6.27
CA ALA A 49 -5.69 30.39 6.14
C ALA A 49 -6.47 29.93 7.38
N LEU A 50 -5.79 29.41 8.41
CA LEU A 50 -6.41 28.93 9.64
C LEU A 50 -6.96 30.11 10.47
N SER A 51 -8.08 29.88 11.14
CA SER A 51 -8.70 30.86 12.02
C SER A 51 -8.16 30.78 13.46
N ASP A 52 -8.11 31.92 14.17
CA ASP A 52 -7.70 31.99 15.58
C ASP A 52 -8.82 31.50 16.55
N ASN A 53 -9.70 30.60 16.11
CA ASN A 53 -10.84 30.03 16.87
C ASN A 53 -11.87 31.06 17.41
N SER A 54 -11.93 32.27 16.87
CA SER A 54 -12.82 33.34 17.38
C SER A 54 -14.25 33.31 16.84
N HIS A 55 -14.50 32.67 15.67
CA HIS A 55 -15.81 32.65 15.02
C HIS A 55 -16.16 31.28 14.43
N SER A 56 -17.31 30.71 14.82
CA SER A 56 -17.76 29.36 14.43
C SER A 56 -17.88 29.14 12.91
N THR A 57 -18.21 30.17 12.13
CA THR A 57 -18.28 30.09 10.66
C THR A 57 -16.90 30.00 9.99
N LEU A 58 -15.84 30.52 10.63
CA LEU A 58 -14.47 30.42 10.10
C LEU A 58 -13.86 29.06 10.41
N VAL A 59 -14.20 28.46 11.55
CA VAL A 59 -13.79 27.10 11.94
C VAL A 59 -14.28 26.05 10.92
N ALA A 60 -15.45 26.23 10.33
CA ALA A 60 -15.95 25.35 9.26
C ALA A 60 -15.08 25.41 7.97
N LEU A 61 -14.38 26.52 7.74
CA LEU A 61 -13.48 26.69 6.59
C LEU A 61 -12.07 26.16 6.88
N ASP A 62 -11.71 25.93 8.14
CA ASP A 62 -10.44 25.33 8.55
C ASP A 62 -10.36 23.86 8.12
N VAL A 63 -11.49 23.17 7.93
CA VAL A 63 -11.56 21.83 7.32
C VAL A 63 -10.86 21.83 5.95
N LYS A 64 -11.17 22.81 5.09
CA LYS A 64 -10.56 22.94 3.76
C LYS A 64 -9.08 23.31 3.84
N ALA A 65 -8.70 24.14 4.81
CA ALA A 65 -7.31 24.51 5.04
C ALA A 65 -6.48 23.27 5.47
N TYR A 66 -6.95 22.52 6.46
CA TYR A 66 -6.29 21.28 6.88
C TYR A 66 -6.27 20.22 5.79
N PHE A 67 -7.32 20.10 4.97
CA PHE A 67 -7.32 19.16 3.84
C PHE A 67 -6.23 19.50 2.82
N ARG A 68 -6.09 20.79 2.49
CA ARG A 68 -5.06 21.29 1.55
C ARG A 68 -3.66 21.13 2.13
N ALA A 69 -3.46 21.46 3.41
CA ALA A 69 -2.20 21.24 4.11
C ALA A 69 -1.82 19.75 4.17
N ALA A 70 -2.79 18.88 4.48
CA ALA A 70 -2.61 17.43 4.49
C ALA A 70 -2.24 16.89 3.10
N SER A 71 -2.94 17.34 2.06
CA SER A 71 -2.66 16.98 0.67
C SER A 71 -1.26 17.44 0.24
N ALA A 72 -0.85 18.65 0.62
CA ALA A 72 0.48 19.18 0.33
C ALA A 72 1.58 18.38 1.05
N SER A 73 1.42 18.14 2.37
CA SER A 73 2.36 17.32 3.15
C SER A 73 2.46 15.89 2.61
N TYR A 74 1.35 15.33 2.13
CA TYR A 74 1.34 14.02 1.47
C TYR A 74 2.22 14.03 0.21
N GLN A 75 2.07 15.03 -0.66
CA GLN A 75 2.90 15.15 -1.87
C GLN A 75 4.38 15.40 -1.55
N LEU A 76 4.67 16.08 -0.44
CA LEU A 76 6.02 16.28 0.09
C LEU A 76 6.62 15.04 0.78
N ARG A 77 5.85 13.96 0.93
CA ARG A 77 6.22 12.74 1.68
C ARG A 77 6.46 12.99 3.18
N ASP A 78 5.95 14.10 3.70
CA ASP A 78 5.93 14.42 5.12
C ASP A 78 4.68 13.79 5.76
N PHE A 79 4.71 12.46 5.86
CA PHE A 79 3.54 11.68 6.27
C PHE A 79 3.13 11.96 7.71
N ARG A 80 4.08 12.23 8.62
CA ARG A 80 3.74 12.60 10.00
C ARG A 80 2.86 13.85 10.01
N GLN A 81 3.29 14.90 9.32
CA GLN A 81 2.56 16.16 9.29
C GLN A 81 1.20 16.02 8.57
N CYS A 82 1.14 15.16 7.54
CA CYS A 82 -0.12 14.80 6.87
C CYS A 82 -1.12 14.12 7.81
N GLU A 83 -0.70 13.16 8.64
CA GLU A 83 -1.58 12.51 9.65
C GLU A 83 -2.08 13.52 10.69
N GLU A 84 -1.19 14.39 11.18
CA GLU A 84 -1.55 15.43 12.14
C GLU A 84 -2.62 16.39 11.58
N TYR A 85 -2.50 16.80 10.31
CA TYR A 85 -3.50 17.67 9.66
C TYR A 85 -4.82 16.95 9.38
N LEU A 86 -4.80 15.69 8.95
CA LEU A 86 -6.03 14.90 8.75
C LEU A 86 -6.77 14.64 10.06
N THR A 87 -6.04 14.40 11.15
CA THR A 87 -6.63 14.22 12.48
C THR A 87 -7.32 15.50 12.94
N LYS A 88 -6.68 16.66 12.74
CA LYS A 88 -7.30 17.97 13.02
C LYS A 88 -8.54 18.20 12.16
N LEU A 89 -8.48 17.89 10.87
CA LEU A 89 -9.63 17.96 9.96
C LEU A 89 -10.81 17.13 10.47
N LEU A 90 -10.60 15.85 10.78
CA LEU A 90 -11.66 14.95 11.23
C LEU A 90 -12.22 15.32 12.61
N SER A 91 -11.43 15.99 13.46
CA SER A 91 -11.93 16.55 14.72
C SER A 91 -12.91 17.71 14.50
N LEU A 92 -12.80 18.42 13.37
CA LEU A 92 -13.68 19.52 12.99
C LEU A 92 -14.89 19.05 12.15
N SER A 93 -14.70 18.03 11.32
CA SER A 93 -15.76 17.44 10.48
C SER A 93 -15.59 15.92 10.41
N VAL A 94 -16.29 15.21 11.31
CA VAL A 94 -16.20 13.75 11.45
C VAL A 94 -16.68 13.01 10.18
N ASN A 95 -17.55 13.64 9.38
CA ASN A 95 -18.15 13.06 8.17
C ASN A 95 -17.49 13.57 6.87
N ASP A 96 -16.30 14.18 6.93
CA ASP A 96 -15.60 14.62 5.72
C ASP A 96 -15.06 13.41 4.95
N GLU A 97 -15.78 13.00 3.90
CA GLU A 97 -15.44 11.81 3.10
C GLU A 97 -14.07 11.91 2.44
N ASP A 98 -13.66 13.10 1.99
CA ASP A 98 -12.38 13.29 1.31
C ASP A 98 -11.20 13.18 2.28
N GLY A 99 -11.31 13.77 3.48
CA GLY A 99 -10.35 13.66 4.56
C GLY A 99 -10.27 12.24 5.13
N ALA A 100 -11.41 11.59 5.32
CA ALA A 100 -11.49 10.18 5.70
C ALA A 100 -10.82 9.30 4.63
N ARG A 101 -11.14 9.50 3.35
CA ARG A 101 -10.54 8.76 2.23
C ARG A 101 -9.03 9.00 2.10
N LEU A 102 -8.54 10.20 2.40
CA LEU A 102 -7.10 10.49 2.41
C LEU A 102 -6.39 9.84 3.60
N LEU A 103 -7.11 9.64 4.73
CA LEU A 103 -6.62 8.88 5.88
C LEU A 103 -6.73 7.37 5.68
N GLU A 104 -7.78 6.87 5.03
CA GLU A 104 -7.97 5.46 4.64
C GLU A 104 -6.91 4.99 3.62
N LYS A 105 -6.40 5.93 2.82
CA LYS A 105 -5.20 5.68 2.01
C LYS A 105 -3.99 5.37 2.85
N LYS A 106 -3.92 5.78 4.12
CA LYS A 106 -2.81 5.48 5.03
C LYS A 106 -3.02 4.20 5.82
N ALA A 107 -1.90 3.63 6.22
CA ALA A 107 -1.89 2.51 7.14
C ALA A 107 -2.47 2.93 8.50
N PHE A 108 -3.27 2.05 9.10
CA PHE A 108 -3.65 2.16 10.49
C PHE A 108 -2.41 2.19 11.38
N SER A 109 -1.45 1.30 11.11
CA SER A 109 -0.16 1.23 11.79
C SER A 109 0.93 0.93 10.78
N ALA A 110 2.08 1.58 10.91
CA ALA A 110 3.23 1.38 10.03
C ALA A 110 4.52 1.41 10.84
N THR A 111 5.42 0.47 10.57
CA THR A 111 6.76 0.45 11.15
C THR A 111 7.80 0.64 10.07
N PHE A 112 8.73 1.54 10.36
CA PHE A 112 9.83 1.89 9.46
C PHE A 112 11.16 1.50 10.07
N GLY A 113 11.99 0.79 9.30
CA GLY A 113 13.26 0.23 9.78
C GLY A 113 14.31 1.26 10.22
N TRP A 114 14.12 2.55 9.94
CA TRP A 114 15.00 3.63 10.43
C TRP A 114 14.56 4.24 11.78
N LYS A 115 13.34 3.92 12.26
CA LYS A 115 12.71 4.61 13.39
C LYS A 115 12.94 3.93 14.74
N SER A 116 13.65 2.80 14.79
CA SER A 116 13.97 2.06 16.02
C SER A 116 14.99 0.97 15.74
N ASP A 117 15.47 0.32 16.80
CA ASP A 117 16.31 -0.89 16.86
C ASP A 117 15.64 -2.15 16.24
N ASN A 118 14.74 -1.92 15.29
CA ASN A 118 13.85 -2.79 14.52
C ASN A 118 14.58 -3.76 13.57
N SER A 119 15.80 -4.15 13.93
CA SER A 119 16.51 -5.25 13.31
C SER A 119 15.55 -6.43 13.11
N SER A 120 15.58 -7.01 11.91
CA SER A 120 14.76 -8.13 11.40
C SER A 120 14.31 -9.16 12.46
N THR A 121 13.29 -8.82 13.25
CA THR A 121 12.83 -9.65 14.37
C THR A 121 11.70 -10.51 13.87
N LYS A 122 11.94 -11.83 13.82
CA LYS A 122 10.92 -12.83 13.52
C LYS A 122 10.24 -13.26 14.81
N THR A 123 8.93 -13.46 14.78
CA THR A 123 8.21 -14.05 15.90
C THR A 123 8.22 -15.58 15.77
N TYR A 124 8.34 -16.27 16.90
CA TYR A 124 8.12 -17.71 16.98
C TYR A 124 6.82 -17.93 17.75
N ASP A 125 5.78 -18.38 17.05
CA ASP A 125 4.51 -18.68 17.69
C ASP A 125 4.58 -20.04 18.37
N VAL A 126 4.73 -20.02 19.70
CA VAL A 126 4.78 -21.22 20.54
C VAL A 126 3.50 -22.05 20.48
N ARG A 127 2.34 -21.45 20.15
CA ARG A 127 1.06 -22.15 20.02
C ARG A 127 1.05 -23.05 18.78
N ARG A 128 1.75 -22.62 17.73
CA ARG A 128 1.82 -23.31 16.43
C ARG A 128 3.13 -24.05 16.20
N LYS A 129 4.16 -23.73 17.00
CA LYS A 129 5.54 -24.18 16.81
C LYS A 129 6.12 -23.77 15.46
N THR A 130 5.71 -22.61 14.96
CA THR A 130 6.15 -22.07 13.65
C THR A 130 6.75 -20.68 13.81
N PHE A 131 7.74 -20.35 12.97
CA PHE A 131 8.15 -18.96 12.79
C PHE A 131 7.14 -18.24 11.92
N ASP A 132 6.66 -17.10 12.39
CA ASP A 132 5.90 -16.18 11.56
C ASP A 132 6.86 -15.14 10.96
N GLY A 133 6.72 -14.90 9.66
CA GLY A 133 7.61 -14.04 8.88
C GLY A 133 7.41 -12.55 9.10
N LEU A 134 6.65 -12.14 10.13
CA LEU A 134 6.18 -10.76 10.30
C LEU A 134 6.92 -10.05 11.42
N PRO A 135 7.09 -8.72 11.32
CA PRO A 135 7.86 -7.98 12.30
C PRO A 135 7.07 -7.85 13.61
N ALA A 136 7.66 -8.35 14.70
CA ALA A 136 7.19 -8.13 16.06
C ALA A 136 6.88 -6.64 16.35
N ALA A 137 7.63 -5.74 15.72
CA ALA A 137 7.45 -4.31 15.85
C ALA A 137 6.08 -3.80 15.38
N LEU A 138 5.57 -4.28 14.23
CA LEU A 138 4.26 -3.83 13.74
C LEU A 138 3.17 -4.30 14.68
N TRP A 139 3.28 -5.54 15.18
CA TRP A 139 2.37 -6.08 16.18
C TRP A 139 2.36 -5.21 17.45
N MET A 140 3.53 -4.97 18.06
CA MET A 140 3.63 -4.16 19.28
C MET A 140 3.14 -2.72 19.08
N SER A 141 3.52 -2.07 17.97
CA SER A 141 3.06 -0.73 17.64
C SER A 141 1.54 -0.66 17.43
N THR A 142 0.96 -1.70 16.83
CA THR A 142 -0.49 -1.79 16.64
C THR A 142 -1.22 -1.95 17.97
N VAL A 143 -0.73 -2.80 18.87
CA VAL A 143 -1.29 -2.95 20.23
C VAL A 143 -1.25 -1.62 21.00
N GLN A 144 -0.10 -0.93 21.00
CA GLN A 144 0.04 0.37 21.65
C GLN A 144 -0.88 1.44 21.05
N LYS A 145 -0.98 1.49 19.71
CA LYS A 145 -1.87 2.44 19.02
C LYS A 145 -3.33 2.17 19.37
N LEU A 146 -3.75 0.90 19.40
CA LEU A 146 -5.12 0.50 19.76
C LEU A 146 -5.49 0.92 21.18
N GLN A 147 -4.57 0.86 22.15
CA GLN A 147 -4.83 1.30 23.54
C GLN A 147 -5.16 2.80 23.64
N GLN A 148 -4.71 3.61 22.68
CA GLN A 148 -4.86 5.07 22.68
C GLN A 148 -5.90 5.57 21.67
N THR A 149 -6.64 4.67 21.05
CA THR A 149 -7.54 4.98 19.93
C THR A 149 -9.01 4.72 20.32
N SER A 150 -9.95 5.26 19.54
CA SER A 150 -11.39 5.09 19.73
C SER A 150 -11.88 3.63 19.64
N PRO A 151 -12.99 3.27 20.33
CA PRO A 151 -13.60 1.94 20.26
C PRO A 151 -13.91 1.47 18.84
N GLN A 152 -14.34 2.37 17.94
CA GLN A 152 -14.71 2.03 16.56
C GLN A 152 -13.51 1.49 15.78
N ARG A 153 -12.33 2.07 15.96
CA ARG A 153 -11.10 1.60 15.29
C ARG A 153 -10.56 0.31 15.89
N ILE A 154 -10.80 0.07 17.18
CA ILE A 154 -10.53 -1.22 17.80
C ILE A 154 -11.39 -2.30 17.14
N ALA A 155 -12.70 -2.03 16.99
CA ALA A 155 -13.62 -2.94 16.32
C ALA A 155 -13.22 -3.18 14.84
N GLU A 156 -12.81 -2.13 14.13
CA GLU A 156 -12.32 -2.21 12.74
C GLU A 156 -11.14 -3.19 12.62
N VAL A 157 -10.09 -3.03 13.45
CA VAL A 157 -8.92 -3.92 13.41
C VAL A 157 -9.26 -5.33 13.87
N THR A 158 -10.04 -5.48 14.95
CA THR A 158 -10.40 -6.80 15.51
C THR A 158 -11.41 -7.57 14.66
N SER A 159 -12.06 -6.91 13.69
CA SER A 159 -12.92 -7.55 12.68
C SER A 159 -12.16 -8.19 11.53
N LEU A 160 -10.87 -7.86 11.36
CA LEU A 160 -10.04 -8.42 10.30
C LEU A 160 -9.78 -9.91 10.54
N THR A 161 -9.47 -10.63 9.44
CA THR A 161 -9.18 -12.05 9.48
C THR A 161 -7.98 -12.34 10.39
N GLY A 162 -8.16 -13.22 11.37
CA GLY A 162 -7.09 -13.73 12.23
C GLY A 162 -7.36 -15.21 12.53
N ARG A 163 -6.31 -15.99 12.76
CA ARG A 163 -6.45 -17.43 13.02
C ARG A 163 -6.97 -17.71 14.43
N TYR A 164 -6.45 -16.99 15.42
CA TYR A 164 -6.92 -17.02 16.79
C TYR A 164 -8.03 -15.98 17.02
N PRO A 165 -9.25 -16.39 17.40
CA PRO A 165 -10.38 -15.47 17.51
C PRO A 165 -10.28 -14.52 18.71
N GLY A 166 -9.54 -14.87 19.77
CA GLY A 166 -9.39 -14.05 20.97
C GLY A 166 -10.73 -13.56 21.53
N LEU A 167 -10.86 -12.24 21.70
CA LEU A 167 -12.08 -11.57 22.18
C LEU A 167 -13.09 -11.30 21.04
N GLY A 168 -12.76 -11.67 19.79
CA GLY A 168 -13.51 -11.30 18.60
C GLY A 168 -13.55 -9.79 18.39
N SER A 169 -14.62 -9.30 17.76
CA SER A 169 -14.88 -7.85 17.60
C SER A 169 -15.57 -7.24 18.83
N LYS A 170 -15.75 -8.01 19.91
CA LYS A 170 -16.44 -7.54 21.11
C LYS A 170 -15.54 -6.59 21.89
N LEU A 171 -16.00 -5.36 22.06
CA LEU A 171 -15.37 -4.38 22.94
C LEU A 171 -15.54 -4.83 24.39
N VAL A 172 -14.42 -5.15 25.04
CA VAL A 172 -14.34 -5.45 26.47
C VAL A 172 -13.62 -4.30 27.16
N THR A 173 -14.17 -3.84 28.28
CA THR A 173 -13.59 -2.76 29.09
C THR A 173 -13.37 -3.26 30.52
N ALA A 174 -12.21 -2.94 31.08
CA ALA A 174 -11.89 -3.14 32.49
C ALA A 174 -11.25 -1.86 33.02
N ASP A 175 -11.70 -1.38 34.18
CA ASP A 175 -11.18 -0.16 34.83
C ASP A 175 -11.14 1.08 33.93
N GLY A 176 -12.14 1.21 33.05
CA GLY A 176 -12.25 2.32 32.11
C GLY A 176 -11.31 2.24 30.89
N VAL A 177 -10.56 1.15 30.74
CA VAL A 177 -9.64 0.91 29.62
C VAL A 177 -10.12 -0.27 28.77
N HIS A 178 -9.89 -0.20 27.46
CA HIS A 178 -10.18 -1.31 26.56
C HIS A 178 -9.20 -2.46 26.76
N VAL A 179 -9.74 -3.67 26.93
CA VAL A 179 -8.95 -4.90 27.00
C VAL A 179 -8.67 -5.36 25.58
N LEU A 180 -7.38 -5.55 25.26
CA LEU A 180 -6.92 -6.05 23.98
C LEU A 180 -6.25 -7.41 24.17
N ASP A 181 -6.64 -8.40 23.37
CA ASP A 181 -5.93 -9.67 23.30
C ASP A 181 -4.75 -9.53 22.33
N ALA A 182 -3.54 -9.39 22.88
CA ALA A 182 -2.34 -9.22 22.07
C ALA A 182 -2.10 -10.38 21.10
N PHE A 183 -2.50 -11.61 21.44
CA PHE A 183 -2.34 -12.77 20.56
C PHE A 183 -3.36 -12.77 19.40
N GLN A 184 -4.55 -12.23 19.63
CA GLN A 184 -5.52 -11.97 18.55
C GLN A 184 -4.95 -10.94 17.58
N ILE A 185 -4.41 -9.82 18.09
CA ILE A 185 -3.81 -8.77 17.27
C ILE A 185 -2.59 -9.31 16.50
N HIS A 186 -1.78 -10.17 17.12
CA HIS A 186 -0.66 -10.84 16.44
C HIS A 186 -1.13 -11.60 15.20
N ASP A 187 -2.16 -12.44 15.33
CA ASP A 187 -2.66 -13.25 14.23
C ASP A 187 -3.35 -12.44 13.14
N ILE A 188 -4.03 -11.36 13.52
CA ILE A 188 -4.58 -10.38 12.59
C ILE A 188 -3.45 -9.74 11.79
N ILE A 189 -2.40 -9.25 12.45
CA ILE A 189 -1.23 -8.70 11.76
C ILE A 189 -0.61 -9.73 10.85
N ALA A 190 -0.51 -10.99 11.29
CA ALA A 190 0.09 -12.04 10.51
C ALA A 190 -0.65 -12.36 9.21
N ALA A 191 -1.97 -12.25 9.20
CA ALA A 191 -2.78 -12.48 8.02
C ALA A 191 -2.88 -11.26 7.08
N ASN A 192 -2.73 -10.05 7.62
CA ASN A 192 -3.15 -8.81 6.93
C ASN A 192 -2.05 -7.77 6.72
N ALA A 193 -0.83 -7.96 7.26
CA ALA A 193 0.22 -6.97 7.09
C ALA A 193 0.79 -6.96 5.67
N PHE A 194 1.11 -5.76 5.19
CA PHE A 194 1.74 -5.52 3.91
C PHE A 194 3.18 -5.12 4.10
N ALA A 195 4.10 -5.74 3.36
CA ALA A 195 5.44 -5.21 3.18
C ALA A 195 5.36 -3.92 2.34
N ILE A 196 5.84 -2.81 2.88
CA ILE A 196 5.85 -1.49 2.23
C ILE A 196 7.31 -1.11 1.88
N PRO A 197 7.54 -0.25 0.88
CA PRO A 197 8.88 0.03 0.39
C PRO A 197 9.72 0.78 1.41
N THR A 198 11.03 0.67 1.27
CA THR A 198 12.01 1.50 1.98
C THR A 198 12.68 2.46 1.01
N SER A 199 13.30 3.53 1.49
CA SER A 199 14.06 4.45 0.62
C SER A 199 15.18 3.76 -0.15
N ALA A 200 15.72 2.65 0.38
CA ALA A 200 16.75 1.84 -0.24
C ALA A 200 16.21 0.77 -1.22
N LYS A 201 14.90 0.53 -1.24
CA LYS A 201 14.23 -0.50 -2.03
C LYS A 201 13.32 0.17 -3.06
N ARG A 202 13.70 0.12 -4.34
CA ARG A 202 12.81 0.62 -5.40
C ARG A 202 11.66 -0.34 -5.58
N GLN A 203 10.47 0.23 -5.78
CA GLN A 203 9.29 -0.54 -6.15
C GLN A 203 9.31 -0.79 -7.66
N LYS A 204 9.21 -2.05 -8.05
CA LYS A 204 8.86 -2.43 -9.41
C LYS A 204 7.52 -3.14 -9.36
N THR A 205 6.55 -2.62 -10.10
CA THR A 205 5.29 -3.34 -10.30
C THR A 205 5.55 -4.36 -11.39
N GLU A 206 5.56 -5.63 -11.03
CA GLU A 206 5.70 -6.73 -11.97
C GLU A 206 4.36 -7.02 -12.67
N ALA A 207 4.41 -7.95 -13.62
CA ALA A 207 3.22 -8.52 -14.22
C ALA A 207 2.22 -8.95 -13.13
N PHE A 208 0.93 -8.82 -13.42
CA PHE A 208 -0.17 -9.15 -12.50
C PHE A 208 -0.20 -8.32 -11.20
N GLY A 209 0.51 -7.18 -11.16
CA GLY A 209 0.33 -6.18 -10.11
C GLY A 209 1.02 -6.51 -8.79
N LEU A 210 1.93 -7.48 -8.79
CA LEU A 210 2.78 -7.75 -7.64
C LEU A 210 3.90 -6.73 -7.54
N MET A 211 4.26 -6.39 -6.31
CA MET A 211 5.37 -5.49 -6.06
C MET A 211 6.61 -6.30 -5.77
N GLU A 212 7.61 -6.18 -6.64
CA GLU A 212 8.95 -6.64 -6.36
C GLU A 212 9.78 -5.52 -5.76
N THR A 213 10.62 -5.93 -4.82
CA THR A 213 11.56 -5.09 -4.12
C THR A 213 12.90 -5.17 -4.82
N VAL A 214 13.30 -4.10 -5.51
CA VAL A 214 14.61 -4.04 -6.18
C VAL A 214 15.65 -3.52 -5.21
N VAL A 215 16.67 -4.34 -4.97
CA VAL A 215 17.81 -4.05 -4.11
C VAL A 215 18.95 -3.44 -4.94
N PRO A 216 19.62 -2.36 -4.48
CA PRO A 216 20.73 -1.77 -5.20
C PRO A 216 21.86 -2.79 -5.45
N PRO A 217 22.53 -2.74 -6.61
CA PRO A 217 23.68 -3.59 -6.91
C PRO A 217 24.73 -3.50 -5.79
N GLY A 218 25.28 -4.65 -5.38
CA GLY A 218 26.27 -4.74 -4.31
C GLY A 218 25.70 -4.74 -2.88
N THR A 219 24.37 -4.63 -2.71
CA THR A 219 23.70 -4.72 -1.39
C THR A 219 23.00 -6.07 -1.24
N LYS A 220 23.07 -6.69 -0.06
CA LYS A 220 22.31 -7.92 0.24
C LYS A 220 20.87 -7.56 0.61
N ALA A 221 19.88 -8.26 0.04
CA ALA A 221 18.46 -8.02 0.38
C ALA A 221 18.19 -8.15 1.89
N SER A 222 18.87 -9.10 2.55
CA SER A 222 18.79 -9.38 3.99
C SER A 222 19.35 -8.27 4.87
N THR A 223 20.17 -7.35 4.33
CA THR A 223 20.75 -6.24 5.10
C THR A 223 19.93 -4.96 4.99
N ILE A 224 18.88 -4.94 4.15
CA ILE A 224 17.99 -3.79 4.05
C ILE A 224 16.77 -4.05 4.93
N PRO A 225 16.53 -3.20 5.96
CA PRO A 225 15.34 -3.29 6.79
C PRO A 225 14.07 -3.35 5.96
N GLU A 226 13.08 -4.10 6.41
CA GLU A 226 11.76 -4.15 5.81
C GLU A 226 10.81 -3.24 6.58
N ASN A 227 9.97 -2.53 5.84
CA ASN A 227 8.89 -1.76 6.44
C ASN A 227 7.60 -2.56 6.28
N TYR A 228 6.72 -2.45 7.26
CA TYR A 228 5.44 -3.14 7.23
C TYR A 228 4.33 -2.21 7.71
N ALA A 229 3.13 -2.42 7.17
CA ALA A 229 1.96 -1.67 7.57
C ALA A 229 0.69 -2.54 7.59
N LEU A 230 -0.24 -2.17 8.46
CA LEU A 230 -1.60 -2.67 8.48
C LEU A 230 -2.52 -1.66 7.80
N PHE A 231 -3.19 -2.06 6.72
CA PHE A 231 -4.19 -1.25 6.02
C PHE A 231 -5.55 -1.92 6.17
N THR A 232 -6.40 -1.45 7.08
CA THR A 232 -7.67 -2.10 7.43
C THR A 232 -8.55 -2.37 6.22
N HIS A 233 -8.72 -1.39 5.33
CA HIS A 233 -9.54 -1.51 4.12
C HIS A 233 -8.90 -2.41 3.05
N ALA A 234 -7.60 -2.26 2.80
CA ALA A 234 -6.91 -3.08 1.80
C ALA A 234 -6.77 -4.55 2.22
N SER A 235 -6.85 -4.83 3.53
CA SER A 235 -6.85 -6.18 4.09
C SER A 235 -8.10 -6.99 3.69
N LEU A 236 -9.18 -6.32 3.30
CA LEU A 236 -10.42 -6.97 2.85
C LEU A 236 -10.34 -7.51 1.41
N ILE A 237 -9.29 -7.17 0.66
CA ILE A 237 -9.19 -7.49 -0.77
C ILE A 237 -8.63 -8.88 -0.94
N ASN A 238 -9.46 -9.78 -1.46
CA ASN A 238 -9.12 -11.20 -1.64
C ASN A 238 -8.11 -11.46 -2.77
N HIS A 239 -7.60 -12.69 -2.78
CA HIS A 239 -6.65 -13.16 -3.77
C HIS A 239 -7.31 -13.65 -5.06
N SER A 240 -6.71 -13.30 -6.20
CA SER A 240 -6.77 -14.10 -7.42
C SER A 240 -5.42 -14.14 -8.09
N CYS A 241 -5.02 -15.27 -8.68
CA CYS A 241 -3.82 -15.32 -9.52
C CYS A 241 -4.02 -14.55 -10.84
N LEU A 242 -5.27 -14.25 -11.22
CA LEU A 242 -5.65 -13.34 -12.31
C LEU A 242 -6.39 -12.12 -11.74
N PRO A 243 -5.68 -11.23 -11.02
CA PRO A 243 -6.32 -10.13 -10.32
C PRO A 243 -6.96 -9.11 -11.28
N ASN A 244 -7.86 -8.29 -10.76
CA ASN A 244 -8.42 -7.13 -11.47
C ASN A 244 -7.94 -5.79 -10.90
N ALA A 245 -7.14 -5.82 -9.84
CA ALA A 245 -6.47 -4.64 -9.30
C ALA A 245 -5.01 -4.94 -8.96
N SER A 246 -4.17 -3.93 -9.12
CA SER A 246 -2.80 -3.88 -8.61
C SER A 246 -2.69 -2.85 -7.50
N ARG A 247 -1.71 -3.03 -6.62
CA ARG A 247 -1.42 -2.08 -5.53
C ARG A 247 -0.08 -1.40 -5.77
N VAL A 248 0.01 -0.14 -5.35
CA VAL A 248 1.24 0.64 -5.27
C VAL A 248 1.29 1.32 -3.91
N PHE A 249 2.46 1.41 -3.29
CA PHE A 249 2.61 2.15 -2.03
C PHE A 249 3.30 3.50 -2.24
N ILE A 250 2.87 4.51 -1.51
CA ILE A 250 3.56 5.80 -1.40
C ILE A 250 3.80 6.03 0.09
N GLY A 251 4.98 5.62 0.59
CA GLY A 251 5.26 5.63 2.02
C GLY A 251 4.37 4.64 2.78
N ASP A 252 3.64 5.14 3.77
CA ASP A 252 2.60 4.41 4.52
C ASP A 252 1.23 4.45 3.85
N ALA A 253 1.14 4.88 2.60
CA ALA A 253 -0.11 4.90 1.87
C ALA A 253 -0.20 3.80 0.81
N ILE A 254 -1.41 3.30 0.54
CA ILE A 254 -1.71 2.31 -0.49
C ILE A 254 -2.65 2.89 -1.54
N LEU A 255 -2.33 2.67 -2.82
CA LEU A 255 -3.16 2.99 -3.97
C LEU A 255 -3.49 1.70 -4.70
N LEU A 256 -4.77 1.53 -5.02
CA LEU A 256 -5.25 0.42 -5.84
C LEU A 256 -5.62 0.94 -7.22
N ARG A 257 -5.17 0.24 -8.25
CA ARG A 257 -5.47 0.56 -9.64
C ARG A 257 -6.11 -0.65 -10.29
N ALA A 258 -7.28 -0.47 -10.89
CA ALA A 258 -7.88 -1.49 -11.73
C ALA A 258 -6.93 -1.81 -12.91
N THR A 259 -6.64 -3.10 -13.13
CA THR A 259 -5.80 -3.59 -14.24
C THR A 259 -6.64 -4.08 -15.42
N LYS A 260 -7.95 -4.23 -15.22
CA LYS A 260 -8.96 -4.54 -16.23
C LYS A 260 -10.28 -3.87 -15.85
N ALA A 261 -11.26 -3.89 -16.74
CA ALA A 261 -12.60 -3.41 -16.42
C ALA A 261 -13.17 -4.18 -15.21
N VAL A 262 -13.80 -3.47 -14.29
CA VAL A 262 -14.47 -4.03 -13.11
C VAL A 262 -15.93 -3.60 -13.18
N ALA A 263 -16.84 -4.54 -13.40
CA ALA A 263 -18.26 -4.24 -13.48
C ALA A 263 -18.87 -4.04 -12.09
N LYS A 264 -20.05 -3.41 -12.02
CA LYS A 264 -20.78 -3.29 -10.76
C LYS A 264 -21.12 -4.68 -10.23
N GLY A 265 -20.71 -4.96 -9.00
CA GLY A 265 -20.92 -6.26 -8.35
C GLY A 265 -19.74 -7.21 -8.47
N ASP A 266 -18.74 -6.91 -9.31
CA ASP A 266 -17.50 -7.68 -9.35
C ASP A 266 -16.69 -7.43 -8.08
N GLU A 267 -16.11 -8.51 -7.55
CA GLU A 267 -15.16 -8.42 -6.44
C GLU A 267 -13.83 -7.81 -6.91
N ILE A 268 -13.26 -6.92 -6.10
CA ILE A 268 -11.91 -6.40 -6.33
C ILE A 268 -10.91 -7.42 -5.78
N LEU A 269 -9.99 -7.86 -6.63
CA LEU A 269 -9.06 -8.97 -6.38
C LEU A 269 -7.63 -8.55 -6.69
N GLN A 270 -6.69 -8.98 -5.85
CA GLN A 270 -5.26 -8.73 -6.00
C GLN A 270 -4.44 -10.03 -5.97
N ALA A 271 -3.18 -9.99 -6.42
CA ALA A 271 -2.27 -11.12 -6.25
C ALA A 271 -1.58 -11.06 -4.87
N TYR A 272 -1.62 -12.16 -4.12
CA TYR A 272 -0.90 -12.37 -2.85
C TYR A 272 0.45 -13.05 -3.11
N VAL A 273 0.46 -13.98 -4.07
CA VAL A 273 1.63 -14.76 -4.50
C VAL A 273 1.84 -14.59 -6.00
N SER A 274 3.06 -14.83 -6.48
CA SER A 274 3.36 -14.76 -7.91
C SER A 274 2.57 -15.79 -8.71
N PRO A 275 1.78 -15.36 -9.72
CA PRO A 275 1.10 -16.29 -10.61
C PRO A 275 2.05 -17.02 -11.55
N THR A 276 3.33 -16.60 -11.65
CA THR A 276 4.35 -17.31 -12.43
C THR A 276 4.91 -18.54 -11.72
N LEU A 277 4.69 -18.68 -10.41
CA LEU A 277 5.03 -19.90 -9.67
C LEU A 277 4.13 -21.04 -10.13
N ASP A 278 4.62 -22.28 -10.06
CA ASP A 278 3.78 -23.45 -10.31
C ASP A 278 2.54 -23.49 -9.41
N VAL A 279 1.42 -23.99 -9.94
CA VAL A 279 0.14 -24.03 -9.25
C VAL A 279 0.23 -24.73 -7.91
N LYS A 280 1.00 -25.82 -7.79
CA LYS A 280 1.17 -26.55 -6.52
C LYS A 280 1.85 -25.67 -5.49
N ALA A 281 2.93 -24.99 -5.87
CA ALA A 281 3.65 -24.06 -4.99
C ALA A 281 2.77 -22.89 -4.55
N ARG A 282 1.92 -22.36 -5.45
CA ARG A 282 0.95 -21.32 -5.08
C ARG A 282 -0.05 -21.84 -4.07
N GLN A 283 -0.67 -23.00 -4.31
CA GLN A 283 -1.67 -23.58 -3.39
C GLN A 283 -1.07 -23.91 -2.02
N GLU A 284 0.11 -24.50 -1.98
CA GLU A 284 0.83 -24.80 -0.73
C GLU A 284 1.07 -23.51 0.07
N ARG A 285 1.52 -22.43 -0.59
CA ARG A 285 1.76 -21.14 0.06
C ARG A 285 0.46 -20.49 0.55
N MET A 286 -0.60 -20.52 -0.25
CA MET A 286 -1.90 -19.96 0.14
C MET A 286 -2.50 -20.71 1.33
N ASN A 287 -2.42 -22.05 1.31
CA ASN A 287 -2.89 -22.88 2.41
C ASN A 287 -2.06 -22.67 3.68
N LEU A 288 -0.74 -22.59 3.56
CA LEU A 288 0.13 -22.38 4.71
C LEU A 288 -0.12 -21.03 5.40
N ILE A 289 -0.23 -19.94 4.62
CA ILE A 289 -0.28 -18.57 5.15
C ILE A 289 -1.72 -18.12 5.46
N TRP A 290 -2.69 -18.42 4.60
CA TRP A 290 -4.08 -17.95 4.72
C TRP A 290 -5.11 -19.07 4.87
N ASN A 291 -4.68 -20.34 4.86
CA ASN A 291 -5.57 -21.50 5.08
C ASN A 291 -6.73 -21.60 4.08
N PHE A 292 -6.46 -21.34 2.79
CA PHE A 292 -7.41 -21.61 1.71
C PHE A 292 -6.74 -22.07 0.41
N ILE A 293 -7.55 -22.65 -0.46
CA ILE A 293 -7.18 -23.10 -1.81
C ILE A 293 -7.77 -22.14 -2.84
N CYS A 294 -6.94 -21.59 -3.72
CA CYS A 294 -7.36 -20.66 -4.75
C CYS A 294 -8.05 -21.42 -5.91
N SER A 295 -9.27 -21.04 -6.25
CA SER A 295 -10.08 -21.65 -7.32
C SER A 295 -10.27 -20.73 -8.53
N CYS A 296 -9.39 -19.74 -8.71
CA CYS A 296 -9.45 -18.84 -9.87
C CYS A 296 -9.26 -19.59 -11.20
N ALA A 297 -9.63 -18.95 -12.31
CA ALA A 297 -9.56 -19.57 -13.65
C ALA A 297 -8.15 -20.10 -13.98
N LEU A 298 -7.08 -19.37 -13.62
CA LEU A 298 -5.70 -19.83 -13.83
C LEU A 298 -5.41 -21.11 -13.05
N CYS A 299 -5.75 -21.16 -11.76
CA CYS A 299 -5.53 -22.37 -10.96
C CYS A 299 -6.34 -23.56 -11.48
N LYS A 300 -7.58 -23.34 -11.93
CA LYS A 300 -8.42 -24.39 -12.53
C LYS A 300 -7.82 -24.95 -13.82
N ALA A 301 -7.30 -24.08 -14.69
CA ALA A 301 -6.63 -24.47 -15.93
C ALA A 301 -5.35 -25.27 -15.64
N GLU A 302 -4.42 -24.71 -14.87
CA GLU A 302 -3.11 -25.33 -14.63
C GLU A 302 -3.19 -26.66 -13.87
N THR A 303 -4.20 -26.84 -13.01
CA THR A 303 -4.42 -28.10 -12.27
C THR A 303 -4.82 -29.25 -13.21
N GLN A 304 -5.42 -28.95 -14.36
CA GLN A 304 -5.82 -29.97 -15.34
C GLN A 304 -4.66 -30.37 -16.27
N GLU A 305 -3.56 -29.63 -16.26
CA GLU A 305 -2.42 -29.92 -17.12
C GLU A 305 -1.57 -31.10 -16.59
N PRO A 306 -0.76 -31.73 -17.45
CA PRO A 306 0.30 -32.62 -17.01
C PRO A 306 1.42 -31.87 -16.26
N GLU A 307 1.98 -32.49 -15.22
CA GLU A 307 3.08 -31.93 -14.42
C GLU A 307 4.34 -31.68 -15.26
N ASP A 308 4.67 -32.57 -16.19
CA ASP A 308 5.85 -32.41 -17.06
C ASP A 308 5.73 -31.19 -17.97
N LEU A 309 4.51 -30.86 -18.45
CA LEU A 309 4.26 -29.67 -19.24
C LEU A 309 4.43 -28.39 -18.41
N ARG A 310 3.92 -28.36 -17.17
CA ARG A 310 4.12 -27.23 -16.25
C ARG A 310 5.58 -27.03 -15.89
N GLN A 311 6.33 -28.10 -15.62
CA GLN A 311 7.76 -28.01 -15.33
C GLN A 311 8.56 -27.48 -16.52
N ARG A 312 8.21 -27.89 -17.75
CA ARG A 312 8.81 -27.30 -18.97
C ARG A 312 8.51 -25.81 -19.08
N ARG A 313 7.28 -25.38 -18.80
CA ARG A 313 6.90 -23.96 -18.78
C ARG A 313 7.72 -23.19 -17.76
N ALA A 314 7.81 -23.68 -16.53
CA ALA A 314 8.60 -23.05 -15.46
C ALA A 314 10.07 -22.88 -15.86
N ALA A 315 10.68 -23.90 -16.46
CA ALA A 315 12.07 -23.84 -16.95
C ALA A 315 12.28 -22.78 -18.05
N VAL A 316 11.29 -22.62 -18.95
CA VAL A 316 11.35 -21.58 -19.99
C VAL A 316 11.20 -20.18 -19.39
N VAL A 317 10.30 -20.01 -18.42
CA VAL A 317 10.13 -18.73 -17.69
C VAL A 317 11.42 -18.35 -16.96
N GLU A 318 12.04 -19.29 -16.25
CA GLU A 318 13.30 -19.07 -15.56
C GLU A 318 14.45 -18.67 -16.51
N GLU A 319 14.50 -19.26 -17.71
CA GLU A 319 15.46 -18.88 -18.74
C GLU A 319 15.17 -17.47 -19.32
N ALA A 320 13.90 -17.10 -19.45
CA ALA A 320 13.49 -15.77 -19.88
C ALA A 320 13.81 -14.70 -18.82
N ASP A 321 13.59 -15.00 -17.54
CA ASP A 321 13.94 -14.12 -16.42
C ASP A 321 15.45 -13.87 -16.36
N ARG A 322 16.27 -14.91 -16.57
CA ARG A 322 17.73 -14.75 -16.71
C ARG A 322 18.11 -13.83 -17.86
N LEU A 323 17.53 -14.04 -19.04
CA LEU A 323 17.80 -13.18 -20.20
C LEU A 323 17.39 -11.72 -19.93
N ALA A 324 16.22 -11.50 -19.32
CA ALA A 324 15.74 -10.17 -18.95
C ALA A 324 16.65 -9.52 -17.90
N HIS A 325 17.17 -10.30 -16.95
CA HIS A 325 18.15 -9.82 -15.99
C HIS A 325 19.44 -9.37 -16.68
N ASP A 326 20.02 -10.21 -17.54
CA ASP A 326 21.26 -9.91 -18.27
C ASP A 326 21.13 -8.63 -19.10
N ILE A 327 19.99 -8.42 -19.77
CA ILE A 327 19.72 -7.20 -20.56
C ILE A 327 19.64 -5.96 -19.67
N ASN A 328 19.07 -6.09 -18.47
CA ASN A 328 18.90 -4.96 -17.55
C ASN A 328 20.18 -4.59 -16.79
N THR A 329 21.11 -5.54 -16.61
CA THR A 329 22.35 -5.33 -15.84
C THR A 329 23.56 -5.04 -16.71
N HIS A 330 23.57 -5.48 -17.96
CA HIS A 330 24.70 -5.30 -18.88
C HIS A 330 24.36 -4.33 -20.00
N LEU A 331 25.33 -3.46 -20.36
CA LEU A 331 25.22 -2.66 -21.58
C LEU A 331 25.28 -3.61 -22.78
N VAL A 332 24.18 -3.68 -23.52
CA VAL A 332 24.08 -4.47 -24.73
C VAL A 332 24.69 -3.69 -25.89
N ASP A 333 25.79 -4.19 -26.43
CA ASP A 333 26.41 -3.63 -27.63
C ASP A 333 25.49 -3.79 -28.86
N ALA A 334 25.57 -2.85 -29.80
CA ALA A 334 24.76 -2.88 -31.01
C ALA A 334 24.93 -4.20 -31.79
N SER A 335 26.12 -4.80 -31.77
CA SER A 335 26.45 -6.07 -32.42
C SER A 335 25.79 -7.29 -31.77
N GLN A 336 25.36 -7.19 -30.50
CA GLN A 336 24.75 -8.29 -29.74
C GLN A 336 23.21 -8.30 -29.82
N ARG A 337 22.60 -7.19 -30.24
CA ARG A 337 21.14 -6.99 -30.26
C ARG A 337 20.40 -8.09 -31.03
N ASP A 338 20.84 -8.38 -32.24
CA ASP A 338 20.18 -9.38 -33.09
C ASP A 338 20.24 -10.80 -32.48
N GLY A 339 21.34 -11.13 -31.80
CA GLY A 339 21.49 -12.40 -31.09
C GLY A 339 20.51 -12.52 -29.92
N ILE A 340 20.34 -11.43 -29.17
CA ILE A 340 19.40 -11.34 -28.04
C ILE A 340 17.96 -11.44 -28.53
N ILE A 341 17.59 -10.70 -29.58
CA ILE A 341 16.24 -10.76 -30.17
C ILE A 341 15.92 -12.19 -30.60
N ARG A 342 16.81 -12.86 -31.35
CA ARG A 342 16.60 -14.26 -31.75
C ARG A 342 16.46 -15.21 -30.56
N ARG A 343 17.19 -14.97 -29.47
CA ARG A 343 17.08 -15.76 -28.24
C ARG A 343 15.73 -15.54 -27.56
N ALA A 344 15.29 -14.29 -27.45
CA ALA A 344 13.98 -13.93 -26.88
C ALA A 344 12.83 -14.52 -27.72
N GLU A 345 12.91 -14.47 -29.05
CA GLU A 345 11.94 -15.10 -29.96
C GLU A 345 11.87 -16.62 -29.76
N ARG A 346 13.02 -17.30 -29.64
CA ARG A 346 13.06 -18.75 -29.35
C ARG A 346 12.43 -19.08 -28.00
N LEU A 347 12.68 -18.28 -26.98
CA LEU A 347 12.06 -18.45 -25.66
C LEU A 347 10.54 -18.25 -25.72
N HIS A 348 10.09 -17.21 -26.41
CA HIS A 348 8.66 -16.96 -26.62
C HIS A 348 7.98 -18.10 -27.37
N ALA A 349 8.59 -18.63 -28.44
CA ALA A 349 8.05 -19.78 -29.17
C ALA A 349 7.98 -21.04 -28.30
N ARG A 350 9.04 -21.34 -27.53
CA ARG A 350 9.05 -22.45 -26.56
C ARG A 350 7.98 -22.29 -25.49
N LEU A 351 7.79 -21.07 -24.98
CA LEU A 351 6.78 -20.78 -23.98
C LEU A 351 5.38 -21.00 -24.55
N LYS A 352 5.09 -20.46 -25.74
CA LYS A 352 3.82 -20.68 -26.45
C LYS A 352 3.51 -22.15 -26.66
N ALA A 353 4.50 -22.96 -27.02
CA ALA A 353 4.32 -24.40 -27.20
C ALA A 353 3.87 -25.11 -25.91
N THR A 354 4.13 -24.54 -24.73
CA THR A 354 3.63 -25.08 -23.45
C THR A 354 2.17 -24.76 -23.15
N PHE A 355 1.51 -23.92 -23.96
CA PHE A 355 0.09 -23.54 -23.82
C PHE A 355 -0.78 -24.06 -24.97
N ALA A 356 -0.24 -24.94 -25.84
CA ALA A 356 -0.93 -25.47 -27.00
C ALA A 356 -1.93 -26.58 -26.64
N SER A 357 -2.90 -26.29 -25.78
CA SER A 357 -3.98 -27.20 -25.38
C SER A 357 -5.33 -26.47 -25.34
N GLU A 358 -6.41 -27.22 -25.54
CA GLU A 358 -7.80 -26.71 -25.48
C GLU A 358 -8.16 -26.07 -24.12
N ILE A 359 -7.32 -26.27 -23.09
CA ILE A 359 -7.52 -25.70 -21.74
C ILE A 359 -7.38 -24.17 -21.73
N TRP A 360 -6.64 -23.62 -22.69
CA TRP A 360 -6.31 -22.19 -22.77
C TRP A 360 -7.02 -21.43 -23.89
N ASP A 361 -7.83 -22.13 -24.69
CA ASP A 361 -8.79 -21.55 -25.63
C ASP A 361 -10.08 -21.13 -24.89
#